data_AF-A0A2S4VRU6-F1
#
_entry.id   AF-A0A2S4VRU6-F1
#
_cell.length_a   1.000
_cell.length_b   1.000
_cell.length_c   1.000
_cell.angle_alpha   90.00
_cell.angle_beta   90.00
_cell.angle_gamma   90.00
#
_symmetry.space_group_name_H-M   'P 1'
#
loop_
_entity.id
_entity.type
_entity.pdbx_description
1 polymer ?
#
loop_
_entity_poly.entity_id
_entity_poly.type
_entity_poly.pdbx_seq_one_letter_code
_entity_poly.pdbx_strand_id
1 'polypeptide(L)'
;MFRKGFVAWSDNRQKHIVALVKFHPFATVDALVKAKFQHLAHHLVAQSTFQNPNKSKGPAISGKMYSLGWCNGFKSNTKLAITGIAEKVLHDRKGYEDLQKHVPKVNTFSGEQFKNLFKHLFDQVQVQYLGLEAPALSPNIEHNPDGFTSHLLLTMDNFANTSHTDQDASPYYFVTWLPINKKTGDLIEEDLDVSGGQFVFPRNGFGIDFTVFV
;
A
#
# COMPACT_ATOMS: atom_id res chain seq x y z
N MET A 1 23.02 0.30 9.40
CA MET A 1 22.15 1.39 9.91
C MET A 1 21.96 2.40 8.78
N PHE A 2 20.77 2.45 8.16
CA PHE A 2 20.51 3.31 6.99
C PHE A 2 20.37 4.77 7.42
N ARG A 3 21.51 5.47 7.59
CA ARG A 3 21.54 6.80 8.21
C ARG A 3 21.18 7.96 7.28
N LYS A 4 21.15 7.78 5.95
CA LYS A 4 20.63 8.70 4.89
C LYS A 4 20.49 7.83 3.62
N GLY A 5 19.51 7.91 2.72
CA GLY A 5 18.35 8.76 2.48
C GLY A 5 17.68 8.39 1.13
N PHE A 6 18.21 7.37 0.43
CA PHE A 6 17.69 6.72 -0.77
C PHE A 6 18.62 5.52 -1.08
N VAL A 7 18.08 4.38 -1.51
CA VAL A 7 18.84 3.16 -1.88
C VAL A 7 18.26 2.61 -3.18
N ALA A 8 19.11 2.40 -4.17
CA ALA A 8 18.78 1.64 -5.37
C ALA A 8 19.38 0.24 -5.24
N TRP A 9 18.54 -0.78 -5.34
CA TRP A 9 18.96 -2.18 -5.26
C TRP A 9 19.01 -2.79 -6.65
N SER A 10 20.09 -3.50 -6.96
CA SER A 10 20.22 -4.27 -8.19
C SER A 10 19.97 -5.75 -7.96
N ASP A 11 19.51 -6.46 -8.99
CA ASP A 11 19.38 -7.91 -8.93
C ASP A 11 20.72 -8.59 -8.61
N ASN A 12 20.69 -9.89 -8.27
CA ASN A 12 21.90 -10.67 -7.97
C ASN A 12 23.01 -10.59 -9.03
N ARG A 13 22.67 -10.25 -10.27
CA ARG A 13 23.61 -10.12 -11.40
C ARG A 13 24.11 -8.69 -11.59
N GLN A 14 23.61 -7.73 -10.81
CA GLN A 14 23.87 -6.29 -10.91
C GLN A 14 23.55 -5.70 -12.29
N LYS A 15 22.59 -6.30 -13.01
CA LYS A 15 22.20 -5.89 -14.37
C LYS A 15 20.97 -5.00 -14.38
N HIS A 16 20.08 -5.18 -13.41
CA HIS A 16 18.80 -4.49 -13.37
C HIS A 16 18.54 -3.91 -11.99
N ILE A 17 18.02 -2.69 -11.92
CA ILE A 17 17.49 -2.13 -10.69
C ILE A 17 16.15 -2.80 -10.39
N VAL A 18 16.01 -3.39 -9.21
CA VAL A 18 14.79 -4.11 -8.77
C VAL A 18 14.00 -3.37 -7.71
N ALA A 19 14.61 -2.42 -7.00
CA ALA A 19 13.93 -1.60 -6.01
C ALA A 19 14.59 -0.22 -5.88
N LEU A 20 13.76 0.80 -5.67
CA LEU A 20 14.18 2.13 -5.24
C LEU A 20 13.49 2.42 -3.91
N VAL A 21 14.27 2.63 -2.86
CA VAL A 21 13.78 2.71 -1.48
C VAL A 21 14.23 4.02 -0.86
N LYS A 22 13.31 4.76 -0.26
CA LYS A 22 13.61 5.99 0.48
C LYS A 22 13.17 5.83 1.92
N PHE A 23 14.11 6.07 2.84
CA PHE A 23 13.86 6.02 4.27
C PHE A 23 13.63 7.42 4.82
N HIS A 24 12.59 7.56 5.64
CA HIS A 24 12.19 8.81 6.26
C HIS A 24 12.14 8.65 7.78
N PRO A 25 13.20 9.00 8.53
CA PRO A 25 13.15 8.98 9.98
C PRO A 25 12.11 9.98 10.50
N PHE A 26 11.15 9.54 11.31
CA PHE A 26 10.07 10.41 11.78
C PHE A 26 10.54 11.64 12.57
N ALA A 27 11.69 11.54 13.26
CA ALA A 27 12.36 12.66 13.90
C ALA A 27 12.68 13.83 12.94
N THR A 28 12.76 13.56 11.63
CA THR A 28 13.10 14.53 10.59
C THR A 28 11.92 14.89 9.67
N VAL A 29 10.78 14.21 9.82
CA VAL A 29 9.59 14.45 8.99
C VAL A 29 8.78 15.59 9.61
N ASP A 30 8.38 16.55 8.77
CA ASP A 30 7.51 17.66 9.15
C ASP A 30 6.21 17.18 9.83
N ALA A 31 5.76 17.91 10.86
CA ALA A 31 4.61 17.53 11.67
C ALA A 31 3.32 17.38 10.85
N LEU A 32 3.12 18.22 9.81
CA LEU A 32 1.94 18.12 8.94
C LEU A 32 2.03 16.87 8.06
N VAL A 33 3.22 16.53 7.58
CA VAL A 33 3.45 15.29 6.82
C VAL A 33 3.23 14.07 7.71
N LYS A 34 3.71 14.09 8.96
CA LYS A 34 3.44 13.03 9.94
C LYS A 34 1.95 12.87 10.21
N ALA A 35 1.21 13.96 10.37
CA ALA A 35 -0.25 13.91 10.53
C ALA A 35 -0.97 13.30 9.32
N LYS A 36 -0.47 13.51 8.09
CA LYS A 36 -1.00 12.84 6.89
C LYS A 36 -0.70 11.34 6.87
N PHE A 37 0.49 10.90 7.29
CA PHE A 37 0.80 9.48 7.47
C PHE A 37 -0.04 8.84 8.58
N GLN A 38 -0.25 9.55 9.68
CA GLN A 38 -1.12 9.11 10.77
C GLN A 38 -2.56 8.90 10.26
N HIS A 39 -3.06 9.86 9.47
CA HIS A 39 -4.38 9.75 8.86
C HIS A 39 -4.48 8.56 7.89
N LEU A 40 -3.45 8.32 7.07
CA LEU A 40 -3.37 7.16 6.19
C LEU A 40 -3.44 5.86 6.98
N ALA A 41 -2.62 5.73 8.04
CA ALA A 41 -2.60 4.54 8.90
C ALA A 41 -3.94 4.28 9.59
N HIS A 42 -4.51 5.31 10.24
CA HIS A 42 -5.83 5.23 10.86
C HIS A 42 -6.91 4.81 9.87
N HIS A 43 -6.91 5.41 8.66
CA HIS A 43 -7.89 5.06 7.64
C HIS A 43 -7.76 3.59 7.22
N LEU A 44 -6.55 3.11 6.94
CA LEU A 44 -6.33 1.72 6.49
C LEU A 44 -6.69 0.70 7.59
N VAL A 45 -6.31 0.97 8.85
CA VAL A 45 -6.69 0.12 10.00
C VAL A 45 -8.20 0.11 10.18
N ALA A 46 -8.85 1.27 10.17
CA ALA A 46 -10.31 1.36 10.28
C ALA A 46 -11.02 0.65 9.11
N GLN A 47 -10.52 0.81 7.89
CA GLN A 47 -11.08 0.17 6.70
C GLN A 47 -11.04 -1.36 6.82
N SER A 48 -9.96 -1.91 7.40
CA SER A 48 -9.80 -3.35 7.59
C SER A 48 -10.87 -3.96 8.50
N THR A 49 -11.47 -3.19 9.41
CA THR A 49 -12.50 -3.69 10.34
C THR A 49 -13.78 -4.06 9.60
N PHE A 50 -14.10 -3.32 8.53
CA PHE A 50 -15.23 -3.55 7.62
C PHE A 50 -14.99 -4.70 6.63
N GLN A 51 -13.84 -5.35 6.68
CA GLN A 51 -13.42 -6.35 5.72
C GLN A 51 -13.05 -7.66 6.41
N ASN A 52 -13.10 -8.76 5.64
CA ASN A 52 -12.40 -9.97 6.03
C ASN A 52 -11.03 -9.97 5.35
N PRO A 53 -9.98 -10.53 5.98
CA PRO A 53 -8.73 -10.76 5.26
C PRO A 53 -8.99 -11.52 3.97
N ASN A 54 -8.31 -11.11 2.90
CA ASN A 54 -8.41 -11.74 1.59
C ASN A 54 -8.05 -13.22 1.70
N LYS A 55 -9.06 -14.09 1.53
CA LYS A 55 -8.89 -15.54 1.47
C LYS A 55 -8.74 -15.96 0.01
N SER A 56 -7.58 -15.72 -0.60
CA SER A 56 -7.29 -16.34 -1.91
C SER A 56 -6.70 -17.73 -1.68
N LYS A 57 -7.01 -18.70 -2.55
CA LYS A 57 -6.21 -19.94 -2.70
C LYS A 57 -4.85 -19.65 -3.38
N GLY A 58 -4.42 -18.39 -3.35
CA GLY A 58 -3.27 -17.89 -4.05
C GLY A 58 -1.99 -18.11 -3.27
N PRO A 59 -0.94 -17.34 -3.55
CA PRO A 59 0.38 -17.57 -3.01
C PRO A 59 0.51 -17.24 -1.51
N ALA A 60 -0.51 -16.66 -0.87
CA ALA A 60 -0.45 -16.27 0.54
C ALA A 60 -0.17 -17.45 1.47
N ILE A 61 0.89 -17.34 2.28
CA ILE A 61 1.34 -18.38 3.23
C ILE A 61 1.21 -17.94 4.69
N SER A 62 1.22 -16.63 4.97
CA SER A 62 1.08 -16.09 6.33
C SER A 62 0.52 -14.68 6.32
N GLY A 63 0.12 -14.22 7.51
CA GLY A 63 -0.39 -12.87 7.76
C GLY A 63 -1.74 -12.58 7.13
N LYS A 64 -2.05 -11.29 7.04
CA LYS A 64 -3.35 -10.79 6.56
C LYS A 64 -3.14 -9.76 5.47
N MET A 65 -4.01 -9.79 4.47
CA MET A 65 -4.08 -8.80 3.41
C MET A 65 -5.51 -8.30 3.29
N TYR A 66 -5.67 -7.00 3.09
CA TYR A 66 -6.94 -6.30 2.91
C TYR A 66 -6.85 -5.48 1.63
N SER A 67 -7.99 -5.24 0.98
CA SER A 67 -8.07 -4.55 -0.31
C SER A 67 -8.98 -3.34 -0.20
N LEU A 68 -8.59 -2.20 -0.75
CA LEU A 68 -9.47 -1.03 -0.87
C LEU A 68 -9.53 -0.58 -2.34
N GLY A 69 -10.73 -0.29 -2.82
CA GLY A 69 -10.96 0.20 -4.18
C GLY A 69 -11.28 -0.90 -5.19
N TRP A 70 -10.97 -0.62 -6.45
CA TRP A 70 -11.37 -1.37 -7.62
C TRP A 70 -10.19 -2.14 -8.20
N CYS A 71 -10.24 -3.46 -8.13
CA CYS A 71 -9.29 -4.32 -8.83
C CYS A 71 -9.99 -4.91 -10.08
N ASN A 72 -9.32 -4.90 -11.22
CA ASN A 72 -9.78 -5.65 -12.38
C ASN A 72 -9.68 -7.14 -12.03
N GLY A 73 -10.81 -7.85 -12.11
CA GLY A 73 -10.84 -9.28 -11.86
C GLY A 73 -10.09 -10.04 -12.95
N PHE A 74 -9.55 -11.21 -12.58
CA PHE A 74 -8.85 -12.12 -13.49
C PHE A 74 -9.71 -12.61 -14.68
N LYS A 75 -11.02 -12.38 -14.68
CA LYS A 75 -11.92 -12.64 -15.81
C LYS A 75 -12.20 -11.34 -16.54
N SER A 76 -12.16 -11.39 -17.88
CA SER A 76 -12.59 -10.27 -18.72
C SER A 76 -13.97 -9.77 -18.28
N ASN A 77 -14.13 -8.45 -18.24
CA ASN A 77 -15.37 -7.76 -17.86
C ASN A 77 -15.83 -7.96 -16.39
N THR A 78 -14.97 -8.45 -15.50
CA THR A 78 -15.26 -8.43 -14.05
C THR A 78 -14.47 -7.33 -13.36
N LYS A 79 -15.15 -6.33 -12.79
CA LYS A 79 -14.55 -5.35 -11.88
C LYS A 79 -14.96 -5.76 -10.46
N LEU A 80 -14.00 -6.16 -9.64
CA LEU A 80 -14.26 -6.53 -8.26
C LEU A 80 -13.85 -5.34 -7.37
N ALA A 81 -14.84 -4.60 -6.87
CA ALA A 81 -14.63 -3.75 -5.71
C ALA A 81 -14.98 -4.55 -4.47
N ILE A 82 -14.01 -4.72 -3.57
CA ILE A 82 -14.33 -5.06 -2.18
C ILE A 82 -13.95 -3.83 -1.37
N THR A 83 -14.93 -2.97 -1.12
CA THR A 83 -14.75 -1.82 -0.23
C THR A 83 -15.19 -2.19 1.20
N GLY A 84 -16.22 -3.02 1.37
CA GLY A 84 -16.60 -3.59 2.68
C GLY A 84 -17.47 -4.83 2.56
N ILE A 85 -17.56 -5.61 3.64
CA ILE A 85 -18.48 -6.75 3.77
C ILE A 85 -19.83 -6.24 4.27
N ALA A 86 -20.91 -6.54 3.54
CA ALA A 86 -22.24 -6.02 3.81
C ALA A 86 -22.68 -6.17 5.27
N GLU A 87 -22.46 -7.33 5.89
CA GLU A 87 -22.78 -7.58 7.30
C GLU A 87 -22.07 -6.61 8.25
N LYS A 88 -20.77 -6.39 8.04
CA LYS A 88 -19.94 -5.50 8.86
C LYS A 88 -20.33 -4.03 8.65
N VAL A 89 -20.62 -3.66 7.40
CA VAL A 89 -21.11 -2.32 7.05
C VAL A 89 -22.49 -2.08 7.65
N LEU A 90 -23.38 -3.07 7.68
CA LEU A 90 -24.69 -2.93 8.31
C LEU A 90 -24.58 -2.71 9.83
N HIS A 91 -23.58 -3.31 10.48
CA HIS A 91 -23.32 -3.13 11.91
C HIS A 91 -22.89 -1.69 12.25
N ASP A 92 -22.06 -1.06 11.41
CA ASP A 92 -21.65 0.34 11.56
C ASP A 92 -21.65 1.09 10.22
N ARG A 93 -22.87 1.36 9.73
CA ARG A 93 -23.06 2.01 8.45
C ARG A 93 -22.53 3.44 8.43
N LYS A 94 -22.78 4.18 9.52
CA LYS A 94 -22.38 5.58 9.63
C LYS A 94 -20.87 5.72 9.67
N GLY A 95 -20.18 4.87 10.44
CA GLY A 95 -18.72 4.85 10.48
C GLY A 95 -18.13 4.48 9.13
N TYR A 96 -18.70 3.50 8.42
CA TYR A 96 -18.28 3.15 7.07
C TYR A 96 -18.45 4.30 6.08
N GLU A 97 -19.63 4.92 6.02
CA GLU A 97 -19.93 6.05 5.13
C GLU A 97 -19.02 7.25 5.41
N ASP A 98 -18.73 7.53 6.68
CA ASP A 98 -17.80 8.58 7.06
C ASP A 98 -16.36 8.26 6.62
N LEU A 99 -15.93 7.02 6.83
CA LEU A 99 -14.62 6.54 6.41
C LEU A 99 -14.43 6.66 4.90
N GLN A 100 -15.47 6.36 4.10
CA GLN A 100 -15.40 6.50 2.64
C GLN A 100 -15.12 7.93 2.17
N LYS A 101 -15.58 8.96 2.89
CA LYS A 101 -15.28 10.37 2.55
C LYS A 101 -13.78 10.69 2.58
N HIS A 102 -12.99 9.87 3.29
CA HIS A 102 -11.55 10.08 3.43
C HIS A 102 -10.72 9.37 2.34
N VAL A 103 -11.32 8.48 1.55
CA VAL A 103 -10.63 7.73 0.49
C VAL A 103 -9.96 8.66 -0.54
N PRO A 104 -10.58 9.75 -1.03
CA PRO A 104 -9.91 10.67 -1.95
C PRO A 104 -8.64 11.28 -1.35
N LYS A 105 -8.67 11.65 -0.07
CA LYS A 105 -7.51 12.22 0.63
C LYS A 105 -6.36 11.20 0.78
N VAL A 106 -6.69 9.94 1.03
CA VAL A 106 -5.73 8.82 1.05
C VAL A 106 -5.10 8.61 -0.34
N ASN A 107 -5.92 8.65 -1.39
CA ASN A 107 -5.46 8.49 -2.77
C ASN A 107 -4.48 9.62 -3.16
N THR A 108 -4.89 10.88 -2.96
CA THR A 108 -4.05 12.05 -3.26
C THR A 108 -2.73 11.99 -2.49
N PHE A 109 -2.76 11.73 -1.18
CA PHE A 109 -1.54 11.68 -0.39
C PHE A 109 -0.58 10.57 -0.83
N SER A 110 -1.11 9.37 -1.14
CA SER A 110 -0.30 8.26 -1.66
C SER A 110 0.35 8.60 -3.00
N GLY A 111 -0.38 9.28 -3.89
CA GLY A 111 0.14 9.77 -5.17
C GLY A 111 1.22 10.83 -5.00
N GLU A 112 1.03 11.78 -4.07
CA GLU A 112 2.06 12.76 -3.69
C GLU A 112 3.35 12.07 -3.22
N GLN A 113 3.24 11.04 -2.36
CA GLN A 113 4.42 10.30 -1.88
C GLN A 113 5.13 9.58 -3.02
N PHE A 114 4.39 8.91 -3.91
CA PHE A 114 5.00 8.23 -5.06
C PHE A 114 5.68 9.23 -6.01
N LYS A 115 5.02 10.33 -6.33
CA LYS A 115 5.57 11.41 -7.16
C LYS A 115 6.83 12.03 -6.56
N ASN A 116 6.85 12.23 -5.24
CA ASN A 116 8.00 12.75 -4.51
C ASN A 116 9.17 11.75 -4.40
N LEU A 117 8.86 10.45 -4.41
CA LEU A 117 9.87 9.40 -4.47
C LEU A 117 10.52 9.33 -5.85
N PHE A 118 9.70 9.26 -6.91
CA PHE A 118 10.20 9.16 -8.27
C PHE A 118 9.21 9.67 -9.32
N LYS A 119 9.27 10.98 -9.61
CA LYS A 119 8.35 11.65 -10.54
C LYS A 119 8.28 10.98 -11.93
N HIS A 120 9.43 10.62 -12.51
CA HIS A 120 9.43 10.06 -13.86
C HIS A 120 8.65 8.73 -13.93
N LEU A 121 8.79 7.89 -12.90
CA LEU A 121 8.05 6.64 -12.80
C LEU A 121 6.56 6.87 -12.54
N PHE A 122 6.23 7.84 -11.68
CA PHE A 122 4.85 8.28 -11.47
C PHE A 122 4.20 8.70 -12.79
N ASP A 123 4.86 9.53 -13.59
CA ASP A 123 4.32 9.99 -14.88
C ASP A 123 4.06 8.80 -15.83
N GLN A 124 4.94 7.80 -15.86
CA GLN A 124 4.74 6.59 -16.67
C GLN A 124 3.54 5.76 -16.18
N VAL A 125 3.40 5.55 -14.87
CA VAL A 125 2.28 4.82 -14.27
C VAL A 125 0.96 5.57 -14.51
N GLN A 126 0.96 6.90 -14.43
CA GLN A 126 -0.22 7.71 -14.73
C GLN A 126 -0.68 7.53 -16.17
N VAL A 127 0.23 7.57 -17.15
CA VAL A 127 -0.09 7.31 -18.57
C VAL A 127 -0.74 5.93 -18.75
N GLN A 128 -0.18 4.89 -18.10
CA GLN A 128 -0.76 3.54 -18.12
C GLN A 128 -2.15 3.50 -17.48
N TYR A 129 -2.30 4.09 -16.29
CA TYR A 129 -3.56 4.16 -15.55
C TYR A 129 -4.67 4.82 -16.36
N LEU A 130 -4.38 5.95 -17.01
CA LEU A 130 -5.34 6.65 -17.86
C LEU A 130 -5.75 5.80 -19.08
N GLY A 131 -4.79 5.11 -19.70
CA GLY A 131 -5.07 4.22 -20.83
C GLY A 131 -5.89 2.96 -20.49
N LEU A 132 -5.95 2.57 -19.20
CA LEU A 132 -6.77 1.44 -18.74
C LEU A 132 -8.24 1.80 -18.52
N GLU A 133 -8.59 3.09 -18.51
CA GLU A 133 -9.94 3.59 -18.18
C GLU A 133 -10.47 2.98 -16.87
N ALA A 134 -9.56 2.74 -15.92
CA ALA A 134 -9.89 2.17 -14.62
C ALA A 134 -10.62 3.19 -13.75
N PRO A 135 -11.56 2.75 -12.89
CA PRO A 135 -12.14 3.64 -11.89
C PRO A 135 -11.07 4.23 -10.98
N ALA A 136 -11.30 5.43 -10.47
CA ALA A 136 -10.49 6.02 -9.43
C ALA A 136 -10.58 5.21 -8.13
N LEU A 137 -9.50 5.22 -7.36
CA LEU A 137 -9.59 4.89 -5.94
C LEU A 137 -10.44 5.95 -5.22
N SER A 138 -11.73 5.68 -5.16
CA SER A 138 -12.76 6.56 -4.62
C SER A 138 -13.99 5.73 -4.20
N PRO A 139 -14.91 6.31 -3.42
CA PRO A 139 -16.14 5.62 -3.02
C PRO A 139 -17.07 5.28 -4.18
N ASN A 140 -17.02 6.07 -5.26
CA ASN A 140 -17.89 5.95 -6.42
C ASN A 140 -17.13 5.42 -7.63
N ILE A 141 -17.85 5.04 -8.69
CA ILE A 141 -17.23 4.75 -9.98
C ILE A 141 -17.07 6.09 -10.71
N GLU A 142 -15.87 6.66 -10.63
CA GLU A 142 -15.52 7.89 -11.31
C GLU A 142 -14.13 7.77 -11.94
N HIS A 143 -13.82 8.65 -12.88
CA HIS A 143 -12.49 8.75 -13.47
C HIS A 143 -11.70 9.86 -12.77
N ASN A 144 -10.43 9.62 -12.48
CA ASN A 144 -9.54 10.62 -11.92
C ASN A 144 -8.39 10.90 -12.91
N PRO A 145 -8.39 12.03 -13.64
CA PRO A 145 -7.34 12.35 -14.59
C PRO A 145 -5.96 12.53 -13.91
N ASP A 146 -5.96 12.86 -12.62
CA ASP A 146 -4.75 13.02 -11.80
C ASP A 146 -4.42 11.75 -10.98
N GLY A 147 -5.15 10.65 -11.21
CA GLY A 147 -4.98 9.39 -10.52
C GLY A 147 -3.79 8.57 -11.03
N PHE A 148 -3.34 7.63 -10.21
CA PHE A 148 -2.29 6.66 -10.56
C PHE A 148 -2.66 5.22 -10.22
N THR A 149 -3.72 5.01 -9.43
CA THR A 149 -4.17 3.70 -8.99
C THR A 149 -5.68 3.68 -8.81
N SER A 150 -6.25 2.49 -8.99
CA SER A 150 -7.65 2.17 -8.67
C SER A 150 -7.78 1.35 -7.37
N HIS A 151 -6.66 0.83 -6.84
CA HIS A 151 -6.63 -0.20 -5.80
C HIS A 151 -5.46 -0.02 -4.85
N LEU A 152 -5.70 -0.29 -3.56
CA LEU A 152 -4.69 -0.35 -2.51
C LEU A 152 -4.77 -1.66 -1.76
N LEU A 153 -3.60 -2.15 -1.34
CA LEU A 153 -3.46 -3.29 -0.46
C LEU A 153 -2.88 -2.86 0.88
N LEU A 154 -3.46 -3.39 1.95
CA LEU A 154 -2.91 -3.29 3.30
C LEU A 154 -2.50 -4.69 3.75
N THR A 155 -1.26 -4.85 4.17
CA THR A 155 -0.72 -6.10 4.69
C THR A 155 -0.33 -5.98 6.15
N MET A 156 -0.62 -7.00 6.96
CA MET A 156 -0.39 -7.02 8.40
C MET A 156 -0.02 -8.43 8.89
N ASP A 157 0.42 -8.52 10.15
CA ASP A 157 0.72 -9.77 10.85
C ASP A 157 1.75 -10.67 10.09
N ASN A 158 2.86 -10.09 9.62
CA ASN A 158 3.91 -10.78 8.85
C ASN A 158 3.37 -11.47 7.59
N PHE A 159 2.69 -10.68 6.76
CA PHE A 159 2.19 -11.16 5.48
C PHE A 159 3.33 -11.66 4.59
N ALA A 160 3.17 -12.87 4.05
CA ALA A 160 4.10 -13.43 3.08
C ALA A 160 3.35 -14.22 2.01
N ASN A 161 3.94 -14.22 0.82
CA ASN A 161 3.51 -15.00 -0.32
C ASN A 161 4.62 -16.00 -0.70
N THR A 162 4.25 -17.16 -1.25
CA THR A 162 5.17 -17.94 -2.08
C THR A 162 5.63 -17.10 -3.26
N SER A 163 6.83 -17.38 -3.77
CA SER A 163 7.35 -16.62 -4.91
C SER A 163 6.48 -16.87 -6.15
N HIS A 164 5.96 -15.78 -6.71
CA HIS A 164 5.12 -15.75 -7.91
C HIS A 164 5.43 -14.50 -8.74
N THR A 165 4.82 -14.41 -9.91
CA THR A 165 4.85 -13.25 -10.78
C THR A 165 3.42 -12.98 -11.20
N ASP A 166 2.94 -11.78 -10.90
CA ASP A 166 1.62 -11.34 -11.33
C ASP A 166 1.66 -10.88 -12.78
N GLN A 167 0.50 -10.90 -13.43
CA GLN A 167 0.31 -10.40 -14.79
C GLN A 167 -0.43 -9.06 -14.75
N ASP A 168 0.02 -8.19 -13.85
CA ASP A 168 -0.58 -6.86 -13.69
C ASP A 168 -0.23 -5.96 -14.87
N ALA A 169 -1.14 -5.02 -15.16
CA ALA A 169 -0.94 -4.07 -16.26
C ALA A 169 0.23 -3.12 -16.00
N SER A 170 0.49 -2.78 -14.72
CA SER A 170 1.66 -2.00 -14.34
C SER A 170 2.83 -2.92 -14.02
N PRO A 171 4.03 -2.67 -14.56
CA PRO A 171 5.22 -3.44 -14.21
C PRO A 171 5.84 -3.01 -12.87
N TYR A 172 5.20 -2.08 -12.15
CA TYR A 172 5.73 -1.47 -10.93
C TYR A 172 4.77 -1.61 -9.77
N TYR A 173 5.32 -1.83 -8.58
CA TYR A 173 4.60 -1.74 -7.31
C TYR A 173 5.14 -0.58 -6.50
N PHE A 174 4.24 0.29 -6.03
CA PHE A 174 4.57 1.29 -5.03
C PHE A 174 4.16 0.76 -3.65
N VAL A 175 5.12 0.73 -2.72
CA VAL A 175 4.91 0.20 -1.38
C VAL A 175 5.39 1.20 -0.35
N THR A 176 4.59 1.40 0.70
CA THR A 176 4.94 2.23 1.86
C THR A 176 4.87 1.38 3.12
N TRP A 177 5.91 1.44 3.94
CA TRP A 177 5.95 0.81 5.26
C TRP A 177 5.76 1.88 6.33
N LEU A 178 4.80 1.67 7.23
CA LEU A 178 4.53 2.53 8.37
C LEU A 178 4.61 1.68 9.65
N PRO A 179 5.47 2.03 10.62
CA PRO A 179 5.41 1.40 11.92
C PRO A 179 4.19 1.94 12.68
N ILE A 180 3.27 1.05 13.01
CA ILE A 180 2.00 1.41 13.62
C ILE A 180 1.63 0.45 14.75
N ASN A 181 0.90 0.95 15.74
CA ASN A 181 0.12 0.11 16.62
C ASN A 181 -0.99 -0.54 15.80
N LYS A 182 -0.94 -1.87 15.62
CA LYS A 182 -1.90 -2.58 14.75
C LYS A 182 -3.38 -2.47 15.18
N LYS A 183 -3.66 -2.14 16.45
CA LYS A 183 -5.03 -2.00 16.97
C LYS A 183 -5.58 -0.60 16.72
N THR A 184 -4.78 0.43 16.94
CA THR A 184 -5.24 1.82 16.88
C THR A 184 -4.88 2.50 15.56
N GLY A 185 -3.81 2.05 14.90
CA GLY A 185 -3.19 2.68 13.74
C GLY A 185 -2.29 3.86 14.09
N ASP A 186 -2.01 4.12 15.37
CA ASP A 186 -1.09 5.17 15.79
C ASP A 186 0.32 4.88 15.29
N LEU A 187 0.98 5.89 14.71
CA LEU A 187 2.38 5.80 14.30
C LEU A 187 3.24 5.57 15.55
N ILE A 188 4.21 4.67 15.43
CA ILE A 188 5.24 4.45 16.44
C ILE A 188 6.51 5.13 15.92
N GLU A 189 6.91 6.24 16.57
CA GLU A 189 8.05 7.06 16.10
C GLU A 189 9.40 6.58 16.62
N GLU A 190 9.42 5.95 17.79
CA GLU A 190 10.61 5.52 18.54
C GLU A 190 10.37 4.13 19.14
N ASP A 191 11.43 3.44 19.54
CA ASP A 191 11.38 2.13 20.21
C ASP A 191 10.54 1.08 19.45
N LEU A 192 10.86 0.91 18.17
CA LEU A 192 10.22 -0.07 17.29
C LEU A 192 10.44 -1.51 17.78
N ASP A 193 9.54 -2.02 18.62
CA ASP A 193 9.46 -3.44 18.99
C ASP A 193 8.72 -4.23 17.90
N VAL A 194 9.43 -4.54 16.82
CA VAL A 194 8.87 -5.19 15.64
C VAL A 194 9.20 -6.68 15.64
N SER A 195 8.19 -7.51 15.90
CA SER A 195 8.29 -8.97 15.75
C SER A 195 8.00 -9.41 14.32
N GLY A 196 9.05 -9.67 13.55
CA GLY A 196 8.94 -9.90 12.11
C GLY A 196 8.78 -8.57 11.38
N GLY A 197 9.74 -8.30 10.51
CA GLY A 197 9.88 -7.01 9.83
C GLY A 197 10.81 -7.10 8.64
N GLN A 198 11.14 -8.32 8.22
CA GLN A 198 11.95 -8.54 7.05
C GLN A 198 11.04 -8.55 5.82
N PHE A 199 11.30 -7.66 4.88
CA PHE A 199 10.70 -7.68 3.56
C PHE A 199 11.72 -8.24 2.58
N VAL A 200 11.50 -9.48 2.13
CA VAL A 200 12.49 -10.24 1.37
C VAL A 200 11.95 -10.70 0.02
N PHE A 201 12.78 -10.60 -1.00
CA PHE A 201 12.62 -11.24 -2.30
C PHE A 201 13.81 -12.18 -2.54
N PRO A 202 13.74 -13.43 -2.03
CA PRO A 202 14.88 -14.34 -2.05
C PRO A 202 15.42 -14.61 -3.46
N ARG A 203 14.53 -14.74 -4.46
CA ARG A 203 14.95 -14.99 -5.86
C ARG A 203 15.74 -13.84 -6.47
N ASN A 204 15.50 -12.61 -6.02
CA ASN A 204 16.20 -11.41 -6.47
C ASN A 204 17.39 -11.05 -5.57
N GLY A 205 17.59 -11.79 -4.47
CA GLY A 205 18.59 -11.53 -3.43
C GLY A 205 18.46 -10.15 -2.78
N PHE A 206 17.21 -9.68 -2.68
CA PHE A 206 16.88 -8.40 -2.08
C PHE A 206 16.17 -8.63 -0.74
N GLY A 207 16.52 -7.82 0.27
CA GLY A 207 15.87 -7.85 1.56
C GLY A 207 16.03 -6.53 2.30
N ILE A 208 14.96 -6.06 2.94
CA ILE A 208 15.01 -4.96 3.91
C ILE A 208 14.66 -5.56 5.27
N ASP A 209 15.51 -5.34 6.26
CA ASP A 209 15.23 -5.71 7.64
C ASP A 209 14.76 -4.47 8.41
N PHE A 210 13.46 -4.38 8.70
CA PHE A 210 12.91 -3.26 9.45
C PHE A 210 13.20 -3.32 10.96
N THR A 211 13.76 -4.41 11.49
CA THR A 211 14.07 -4.55 12.93
C THR A 211 15.31 -3.77 13.36
N VAL A 212 16.16 -3.37 12.41
CA VAL A 212 17.40 -2.62 12.69
C VAL A 212 17.22 -1.10 12.58
N PHE A 213 15.98 -0.62 12.40
CA PHE A 213 15.62 0.79 12.46
C PHE A 213 15.29 1.13 13.90
N VAL A 214 16.35 1.35 14.68
CA VAL A 214 16.29 1.95 16.03
C VAL A 214 16.86 3.36 15.93
#